data_AF-A0A4R0NIR6-F1
#
_entry.id   AF-A0A4R0NIR6-F1
#
_cell.length_a   1.000
_cell.length_b   1.000
_cell.length_c   1.000
_cell.angle_alpha   90.00
_cell.angle_beta   90.00
_cell.angle_gamma   90.00
#
_symmetry.space_group_name_H-M   'P 1'
#
loop_
_entity.id
_entity.type
_entity.pdbx_description
1 polymer ?
#
loop_
_entity_poly.entity_id
_entity_poly.type
_entity_poly.pdbx_seq_one_letter_code
_entity_poly.pdbx_strand_id
1 'polypeptide(L)'
;MELDELKNLWQAEHRNLNSRIKLNEELLMKMNMEKAAGDINKIVNISLFGRNMALIYCLVSIGLAVSMIESIEYSIPAILGALAMLWSFISHLSIKKPNYKDSIIQLHKTICTFKIHLAANAKYDIIIVAFWFLSVVPIVLNVTYKVSLYNNNQVLAIFCLVAGIILTLTIILSRKAYAEYDRQLKITQDQLAELIEFEKNNLR
;
A
#
# COMPACT_ATOMS: atom_id res chain seq x y z
N MET A 1 8.90 31.33 58.17
CA MET A 1 9.05 30.21 57.24
C MET A 1 10.42 29.62 57.49
N GLU A 2 10.47 28.44 58.08
CA GLU A 2 11.74 27.80 58.42
C GLU A 2 12.39 27.24 57.16
N LEU A 3 13.73 27.23 57.10
CA LEU A 3 14.50 26.77 55.94
C LEU A 3 14.07 25.37 55.48
N ASP A 4 13.70 24.51 56.44
CA ASP A 4 13.22 23.15 56.20
C ASP A 4 11.83 23.10 55.53
N GLU A 5 10.97 24.06 55.82
CA GLU A 5 9.64 24.20 55.19
C GLU A 5 9.80 24.59 53.71
N LEU A 6 10.74 25.48 53.40
CA LEU A 6 11.07 25.89 52.04
C LEU A 6 11.71 24.76 51.23
N LYS A 7 12.58 23.96 51.86
CA LYS A 7 13.19 22.77 51.27
C LYS A 7 12.15 21.69 50.95
N ASN A 8 11.20 21.46 51.85
CA ASN A 8 10.13 20.48 51.66
C ASN A 8 9.18 20.90 50.53
N LEU A 9 8.77 22.18 50.48
CA LEU A 9 7.95 22.72 49.39
C LEU A 9 8.67 22.63 48.04
N TRP A 10 9.96 22.97 47.99
CA TRP A 10 10.76 22.87 46.77
C TRP A 10 10.89 21.42 46.27
N GLN A 11 11.11 20.45 47.17
CA GLN A 11 11.14 19.04 46.80
C GLN A 11 9.78 18.50 46.35
N ALA A 12 8.69 18.96 46.95
CA ALA A 12 7.34 18.57 46.55
C ALA A 12 7.01 19.12 45.14
N GLU A 13 7.35 20.38 44.89
CA GLU A 13 7.17 21.01 43.58
C GLU A 13 8.04 20.34 42.53
N HIS A 14 9.30 20.01 42.85
CA HIS A 14 10.18 19.28 41.95
C HIS A 14 9.64 17.89 41.60
N ARG A 15 9.09 17.15 42.58
CA ARG A 15 8.43 15.86 42.35
C ARG A 15 7.18 15.98 41.47
N ASN A 16 6.37 17.01 41.68
CA ASN A 16 5.17 17.30 40.88
C ASN A 16 5.54 17.71 39.45
N LEU A 17 6.61 18.48 39.28
CA LEU A 17 7.13 18.84 37.96
C LEU A 17 7.61 17.59 37.21
N ASN A 18 8.41 16.73 37.86
CA ASN A 18 8.90 15.49 37.26
C ASN A 18 7.75 14.53 36.89
N SER A 19 6.71 14.41 37.72
CA SER A 19 5.56 13.56 37.39
C SER A 19 4.78 14.09 36.18
N ARG A 20 4.61 15.41 36.06
CA ARG A 20 3.98 16.04 34.89
C ARG A 20 4.82 15.88 33.63
N ILE A 21 6.14 16.04 33.73
CA ILE A 21 7.06 15.83 32.60
C ILE A 21 6.94 14.39 32.11
N LYS A 22 7.04 13.41 33.01
CA LYS A 22 6.91 11.99 32.66
C LYS A 22 5.57 11.65 32.02
N LEU A 23 4.47 12.17 32.57
CA LEU A 23 3.13 11.97 32.00
C LEU A 23 3.01 12.58 30.60
N ASN A 24 3.56 13.78 30.38
CA ASN A 24 3.57 14.42 29.07
C ASN A 24 4.42 13.64 28.06
N GLU A 25 5.57 13.12 28.48
CA GLU A 25 6.42 12.25 27.65
C GLU A 25 5.68 10.98 27.22
N GLU A 26 5.01 10.29 28.16
CA GLU A 26 4.21 9.10 27.89
C GLU A 26 3.06 9.40 26.91
N LEU A 27 2.38 10.54 27.07
CA LEU A 27 1.33 10.97 26.15
C LEU A 27 1.88 11.29 24.75
N LEU A 28 3.01 11.98 24.65
CA LEU A 28 3.66 12.31 23.37
C LEU A 28 4.11 11.04 22.64
N MET A 29 4.71 10.08 23.36
CA MET A 29 5.05 8.76 22.83
C MET A 29 3.80 8.07 22.27
N LYS A 30 2.73 8.01 23.05
CA LYS A 30 1.48 7.36 22.64
C LYS A 30 0.88 8.01 21.39
N MET A 31 0.80 9.33 21.36
CA MET A 31 0.27 10.07 20.20
C MET A 31 1.11 9.83 18.94
N ASN A 32 2.43 9.83 19.05
CA ASN A 32 3.31 9.57 17.90
C ASN A 32 3.19 8.11 17.42
N MET A 33 3.07 7.15 18.34
CA MET A 33 2.83 5.74 18.00
C MET A 33 1.48 5.56 17.29
N GLU A 34 0.41 6.17 17.80
CA GLU A 34 -0.93 6.10 17.20
C GLU A 34 -0.94 6.72 15.79
N LYS A 35 -0.25 7.86 15.63
CA LYS A 35 -0.11 8.50 14.32
C LYS A 35 0.67 7.63 13.33
N ALA A 36 1.84 7.11 13.74
CA ALA A 36 2.64 6.21 12.92
C ALA A 36 1.84 4.96 12.52
N ALA A 37 1.14 4.34 13.48
CA ALA A 37 0.24 3.21 13.24
C ALA A 37 -0.88 3.56 12.25
N GLY A 38 -1.47 4.75 12.35
CA GLY A 38 -2.49 5.25 11.45
C GLY A 38 -2.00 5.38 10.01
N ASP A 39 -0.84 6.01 9.81
CA ASP A 39 -0.25 6.22 8.48
C ASP A 39 0.10 4.87 7.82
N ILE A 40 0.69 3.93 8.57
CA ILE A 40 0.98 2.57 8.09
C ILE A 40 -0.31 1.83 7.74
N ASN A 41 -1.33 1.90 8.62
CA ASN A 41 -2.62 1.26 8.37
C ASN A 41 -3.25 1.75 7.08
N LYS A 42 -3.15 3.05 6.79
CA LYS A 42 -3.68 3.62 5.55
C LYS A 42 -3.04 2.96 4.33
N ILE A 43 -1.71 2.87 4.31
CA ILE A 43 -0.97 2.28 3.19
C ILE A 43 -1.24 0.77 3.08
N VAL A 44 -1.19 0.05 4.20
CA VAL A 44 -1.49 -1.40 4.25
C VAL A 44 -2.91 -1.69 3.79
N ASN A 45 -3.90 -0.88 4.20
CA ASN A 45 -5.28 -1.06 3.77
C ASN A 45 -5.44 -0.80 2.27
N ILE A 46 -4.72 0.15 1.68
CA ILE A 46 -4.69 0.36 0.23
C ILE A 46 -4.13 -0.89 -0.48
N SER A 47 -3.03 -1.46 0.01
CA SER A 47 -2.46 -2.68 -0.58
C SER A 47 -3.37 -3.90 -0.41
N LEU A 48 -4.04 -4.06 0.73
CA LEU A 48 -5.03 -5.11 0.95
C LEU A 48 -6.26 -4.95 0.04
N PHE A 49 -6.69 -3.71 -0.17
CA PHE A 49 -7.76 -3.42 -1.12
C PHE A 49 -7.34 -3.78 -2.54
N GLY A 50 -6.14 -3.38 -2.98
CA GLY A 50 -5.57 -3.74 -4.28
C GLY A 50 -5.50 -5.25 -4.48
N ARG A 51 -5.04 -6.00 -3.46
CA ARG A 51 -5.05 -7.47 -3.46
C ARG A 51 -6.45 -8.02 -3.70
N ASN A 52 -7.44 -7.60 -2.90
CA ASN A 52 -8.80 -8.12 -3.04
C ASN A 52 -9.43 -7.74 -4.39
N MET A 53 -9.12 -6.56 -4.93
CA MET A 53 -9.55 -6.14 -6.26
C MET A 53 -8.96 -7.03 -7.36
N ALA A 54 -7.73 -7.51 -7.22
CA ALA A 54 -7.15 -8.46 -8.19
C ALA A 54 -7.98 -9.75 -8.29
N LEU A 55 -8.54 -10.25 -7.17
CA LEU A 55 -9.43 -11.41 -7.19
C LEU A 55 -10.74 -11.12 -7.93
N ILE A 56 -11.33 -9.95 -7.70
CA ILE A 56 -12.54 -9.51 -8.42
C ILE A 56 -12.26 -9.42 -9.92
N TYR A 57 -11.14 -8.81 -10.31
CA TYR A 57 -10.73 -8.70 -11.70
C TYR A 57 -10.43 -10.05 -12.36
N CYS A 58 -9.91 -11.02 -11.59
CA CYS A 58 -9.77 -12.40 -12.04
C CYS A 58 -11.14 -13.01 -12.39
N LEU A 59 -12.13 -12.89 -11.49
CA LEU A 59 -13.48 -13.40 -11.74
C LEU A 59 -14.15 -12.73 -12.95
N VAL A 60 -13.99 -11.42 -13.09
CA VAL A 60 -14.48 -10.67 -14.26
C VAL A 60 -13.84 -11.19 -15.55
N SER A 61 -12.52 -11.38 -15.56
CA SER A 61 -11.81 -11.93 -16.73
C SER A 61 -12.28 -13.33 -17.10
N ILE A 62 -12.52 -14.20 -16.11
CA ILE A 62 -13.08 -15.54 -16.36
C ILE A 62 -14.49 -15.43 -16.95
N GLY A 63 -15.35 -14.57 -16.40
CA GLY A 63 -16.69 -14.35 -16.93
C GLY A 63 -16.68 -13.86 -18.38
N LEU A 64 -15.78 -12.93 -18.69
CA LEU A 64 -15.58 -12.44 -20.06
C LEU A 64 -15.05 -13.53 -20.99
N ALA A 65 -14.09 -14.34 -20.53
CA ALA A 65 -13.53 -15.45 -21.30
C ALA A 65 -14.62 -16.46 -21.70
N VAL A 66 -15.51 -16.81 -20.76
CA VAL A 66 -16.65 -17.71 -21.00
C VAL A 66 -17.65 -17.09 -21.97
N SER A 67 -17.95 -15.79 -21.83
CA SER A 67 -18.89 -15.10 -22.73
C SER A 67 -18.40 -15.04 -24.18
N MET A 68 -17.09 -15.09 -24.40
CA MET A 68 -16.44 -15.03 -25.72
C MET A 68 -15.81 -16.37 -26.12
N ILE A 69 -16.28 -17.50 -25.58
CA ILE A 69 -15.64 -18.81 -25.80
C ILE A 69 -15.58 -19.22 -27.28
N GLU A 70 -16.53 -18.75 -28.08
CA GLU A 70 -16.57 -18.99 -29.54
C GLU A 70 -15.54 -18.15 -30.31
N SER A 71 -15.06 -17.05 -29.73
CA SER A 71 -14.08 -16.15 -30.34
C SER A 71 -12.76 -16.23 -29.59
N ILE A 72 -11.95 -17.21 -29.97
CA ILE A 72 -10.70 -17.61 -29.31
C ILE A 72 -9.74 -16.42 -29.15
N GLU A 73 -9.69 -15.52 -30.13
CA GLU A 73 -8.87 -14.31 -30.15
C GLU A 73 -9.20 -13.33 -29.01
N TYR A 74 -10.41 -13.39 -28.44
CA TYR A 74 -10.82 -12.61 -27.27
C TYR A 74 -10.74 -13.44 -25.98
N SER A 75 -11.05 -14.74 -26.03
CA SER A 75 -11.08 -15.61 -24.85
C SER A 75 -9.68 -15.91 -24.29
N ILE A 76 -8.68 -16.18 -25.16
CA ILE A 76 -7.32 -16.48 -24.71
C ILE A 76 -6.69 -15.33 -23.92
N PRO A 77 -6.67 -14.08 -24.43
CA PRO A 77 -6.16 -12.95 -23.65
C PRO A 77 -6.86 -12.80 -22.31
N ALA A 78 -8.19 -12.99 -22.25
CA ALA A 78 -8.97 -12.90 -21.01
C ALA A 78 -8.50 -13.92 -19.96
N ILE A 79 -8.26 -15.17 -20.37
CA ILE A 79 -7.75 -16.23 -19.49
C ILE A 79 -6.35 -15.88 -18.98
N LEU A 80 -5.46 -15.39 -19.86
CA LEU A 80 -4.13 -14.95 -19.45
C LEU A 80 -4.20 -13.78 -18.47
N GLY A 81 -5.10 -12.82 -18.69
CA GLY A 81 -5.37 -11.72 -17.78
C GLY A 81 -5.88 -12.19 -16.42
N ALA A 82 -6.77 -13.20 -16.40
CA ALA A 82 -7.25 -13.82 -15.17
C ALA A 82 -6.12 -14.49 -14.38
N LEU A 83 -5.26 -15.26 -15.06
CA LEU A 83 -4.11 -15.92 -14.44
C LEU A 83 -3.11 -14.90 -13.87
N ALA A 84 -2.85 -13.81 -14.58
CA ALA A 84 -1.99 -12.74 -14.10
C ALA A 84 -2.56 -12.07 -12.84
N MET A 85 -3.87 -11.82 -12.80
CA MET A 85 -4.57 -11.28 -11.63
C MET A 85 -4.59 -12.25 -10.45
N LEU A 86 -4.77 -13.55 -10.71
CA LEU A 86 -4.67 -14.58 -9.68
C LEU A 86 -3.26 -14.65 -9.09
N TRP A 87 -2.23 -14.60 -9.93
CA TRP A 87 -0.84 -14.53 -9.50
C TRP A 87 -0.59 -13.29 -8.62
N SER A 88 -1.10 -12.13 -9.04
CA SER A 88 -1.03 -10.90 -8.24
C SER A 88 -1.67 -11.11 -6.87
N PHE A 89 -2.88 -11.66 -6.80
CA PHE A 89 -3.54 -11.96 -5.53
C PHE A 89 -2.67 -12.86 -4.62
N ILE A 90 -2.13 -13.94 -5.17
CA ILE A 90 -1.29 -14.90 -4.43
C ILE A 90 0.00 -14.23 -3.93
N SER A 91 0.66 -13.43 -4.76
CA SER A 91 1.91 -12.74 -4.39
C SER A 91 1.73 -11.80 -3.20
N HIS A 92 0.55 -11.19 -3.07
CA HIS A 92 0.17 -10.26 -1.99
C HIS A 92 -0.47 -10.95 -0.78
N LEU A 93 -0.59 -12.28 -0.74
CA LEU A 93 -1.09 -13.01 0.43
C LEU A 93 -0.21 -12.82 1.67
N SER A 94 1.07 -12.56 1.47
CA SER A 94 2.04 -12.33 2.55
C SER A 94 1.85 -11.00 3.28
N ILE A 95 1.03 -10.08 2.74
CA ILE A 95 0.66 -8.82 3.41
C ILE A 95 -0.20 -9.13 4.63
N LYS A 96 0.41 -9.03 5.81
CA LYS A 96 -0.26 -9.10 7.11
C LYS A 96 -0.50 -7.69 7.63
N LYS A 97 -1.65 -7.48 8.28
CA LYS A 97 -1.86 -6.25 9.06
C LYS A 97 -0.89 -6.24 10.25
N PRO A 98 -0.21 -5.12 10.53
CA PRO A 98 0.59 -5.00 11.73
C PRO A 98 -0.31 -5.17 12.97
N ASN A 99 0.18 -5.88 13.98
CA ASN A 99 -0.45 -5.89 15.29
C ASN A 99 0.10 -4.69 16.08
N TYR A 100 -0.76 -3.79 16.54
CA TYR A 100 -0.34 -2.53 17.19
C TYR A 100 -0.31 -2.62 18.73
N LYS A 101 -0.54 -3.82 19.28
CA LYS A 101 -0.25 -4.14 20.69
C LYS A 101 1.23 -4.52 20.92
N ASP A 102 1.97 -4.62 19.82
CA ASP A 102 3.36 -5.03 19.75
C ASP A 102 4.31 -3.85 20.06
N SER A 103 5.55 -4.14 20.46
CA SER A 103 6.53 -3.10 20.82
C SER A 103 6.89 -2.19 19.65
N ILE A 104 7.40 -0.98 19.93
CA ILE A 104 7.87 0.00 18.91
C ILE A 104 8.83 -0.68 17.90
N ILE A 105 9.67 -1.59 18.38
CA ILE A 105 10.62 -2.38 17.57
C ILE A 105 9.90 -3.31 16.60
N GLN A 106 8.83 -3.97 17.03
CA GLN A 106 8.03 -4.86 16.17
C GLN A 106 7.28 -4.08 15.09
N LEU A 107 6.77 -2.89 15.42
CA LEU A 107 6.17 -1.99 14.44
C LEU A 107 7.20 -1.56 13.38
N HIS A 108 8.40 -1.14 13.80
CA HIS A 108 9.49 -0.77 12.89
C HIS A 108 9.91 -1.94 11.97
N LYS A 109 10.01 -3.17 12.51
CA LYS A 109 10.33 -4.37 11.73
C LYS A 109 9.24 -4.69 10.69
N THR A 110 7.98 -4.51 11.07
CA THR A 110 6.84 -4.71 10.16
C THR A 110 6.87 -3.72 9.00
N ILE A 111 7.16 -2.43 9.27
CA ILE A 111 7.30 -1.39 8.24
C ILE A 111 8.41 -1.75 7.26
N CYS A 112 9.58 -2.13 7.77
CA CYS A 112 10.72 -2.49 6.94
C CYS A 112 10.39 -3.68 6.03
N THR A 113 9.75 -4.71 6.58
CA THR A 113 9.31 -5.89 5.81
C THR A 113 8.29 -5.51 4.74
N PHE A 114 7.31 -4.68 5.08
CA PHE A 114 6.30 -4.20 4.14
C PHE A 114 6.91 -3.34 3.03
N LYS A 115 7.87 -2.47 3.36
CA LYS A 115 8.60 -1.63 2.38
C LYS A 115 9.38 -2.48 1.37
N ILE A 116 10.09 -3.51 1.84
CA ILE A 116 10.81 -4.46 0.97
C ILE A 116 9.81 -5.18 0.04
N HIS A 117 8.68 -5.63 0.58
CA HIS A 117 7.63 -6.28 -0.21
C HIS A 117 7.03 -5.34 -1.27
N LEU A 118 6.70 -4.10 -0.89
CA LEU A 118 6.16 -3.09 -1.77
C LEU A 118 7.15 -2.77 -2.90
N ALA A 119 8.43 -2.58 -2.58
CA ALA A 119 9.47 -2.28 -3.56
C ALA A 119 9.71 -3.45 -4.53
N ALA A 120 9.67 -4.69 -4.06
CA ALA A 120 9.81 -5.88 -4.89
C ALA A 120 8.62 -6.04 -5.86
N ASN A 121 7.39 -5.81 -5.37
CA ASN A 121 6.16 -6.08 -6.13
C ASN A 121 5.66 -4.90 -6.97
N ALA A 122 6.07 -3.66 -6.69
CA ALA A 122 5.60 -2.47 -7.39
C ALA A 122 5.74 -2.55 -8.93
N LYS A 123 6.85 -3.10 -9.42
CA LYS A 123 7.08 -3.25 -10.86
C LYS A 123 6.12 -4.27 -11.48
N TYR A 124 5.89 -5.39 -10.78
CA TYR A 124 5.02 -6.46 -11.23
C TYR A 124 3.56 -6.04 -11.20
N ASP A 125 3.11 -5.34 -10.15
CA ASP A 125 1.74 -4.83 -10.03
C ASP A 125 1.35 -3.95 -11.22
N ILE A 126 2.24 -3.02 -11.60
CA ILE A 126 2.01 -2.12 -12.74
C ILE A 126 1.89 -2.91 -14.04
N ILE A 127 2.76 -3.88 -14.26
CA ILE A 127 2.79 -4.70 -15.48
C ILE A 127 1.55 -5.61 -15.54
N ILE A 128 1.16 -6.21 -14.43
CA ILE A 128 0.00 -7.10 -14.36
C ILE A 128 -1.28 -6.32 -14.64
N VAL A 129 -1.45 -5.14 -14.04
CA VAL A 129 -2.62 -4.27 -14.30
C VAL A 129 -2.64 -3.82 -15.76
N ALA A 130 -1.49 -3.40 -16.30
CA ALA A 130 -1.37 -3.03 -17.71
C ALA A 130 -1.76 -4.18 -18.66
N PHE A 131 -1.25 -5.38 -18.39
CA PHE A 131 -1.55 -6.57 -19.16
C PHE A 131 -3.04 -6.94 -19.08
N TRP A 132 -3.63 -6.85 -17.89
CA TRP A 132 -5.05 -7.08 -17.71
C TRP A 132 -5.93 -6.10 -18.51
N PHE A 133 -5.60 -4.80 -18.51
CA PHE A 133 -6.29 -3.83 -19.35
C PHE A 133 -6.23 -4.19 -20.83
N LEU A 134 -5.06 -4.58 -21.33
CA LEU A 134 -4.91 -5.04 -22.71
C LEU A 134 -5.75 -6.29 -23.03
N SER A 135 -5.98 -7.16 -22.05
CA SER A 135 -6.80 -8.35 -22.23
C SER A 135 -8.31 -8.08 -22.23
N VAL A 136 -8.78 -7.17 -21.37
CA VAL A 136 -10.21 -6.96 -21.15
C VAL A 136 -10.81 -5.91 -22.09
N VAL A 137 -10.07 -4.85 -22.41
CA VAL A 137 -10.59 -3.74 -23.22
C VAL A 137 -11.07 -4.18 -24.61
N PRO A 138 -10.35 -5.04 -25.36
CA PRO A 138 -10.85 -5.52 -26.65
C PRO A 138 -12.20 -6.23 -26.56
N ILE A 139 -12.42 -6.97 -25.47
CA ILE A 139 -13.67 -7.70 -25.23
C ILE A 139 -14.81 -6.73 -24.96
N VAL A 140 -14.58 -5.73 -24.11
CA VAL A 140 -15.58 -4.70 -23.81
C VAL A 140 -15.93 -3.90 -25.07
N LEU A 141 -14.94 -3.57 -25.90
CA LEU A 141 -15.16 -2.91 -27.18
C LEU A 141 -16.01 -3.76 -28.14
N ASN A 142 -15.74 -5.06 -28.20
CA ASN A 142 -16.50 -5.98 -29.04
C ASN A 142 -17.94 -6.16 -28.53
N VAL A 143 -18.13 -6.35 -27.22
CA VAL A 143 -19.46 -6.60 -26.62
C VAL A 143 -20.34 -5.34 -26.62
N THR A 144 -19.79 -4.20 -26.19
CA THR A 144 -20.59 -2.98 -25.98
C THR A 144 -20.74 -2.16 -27.25
N TYR A 145 -19.69 -2.04 -28.05
CA TYR A 145 -19.67 -1.18 -29.24
C TYR A 145 -19.74 -1.94 -30.56
N LYS A 146 -19.77 -3.29 -30.52
CA LYS A 146 -19.77 -4.18 -31.70
C LYS A 146 -18.60 -3.91 -32.64
N VAL A 147 -17.47 -3.44 -32.10
CA VAL A 147 -16.26 -3.17 -32.85
C VAL A 147 -15.41 -4.43 -32.89
N SER A 148 -15.37 -5.10 -34.04
CA SER A 148 -14.50 -6.27 -34.25
C SER A 148 -13.05 -5.83 -34.41
N LEU A 149 -12.34 -5.78 -33.29
CA LEU A 149 -10.99 -5.22 -33.18
C LEU A 149 -9.96 -6.03 -33.98
N TYR A 150 -10.10 -7.36 -34.01
CA TYR A 150 -9.18 -8.26 -34.71
C TYR A 150 -9.50 -8.45 -36.20
N ASN A 151 -10.66 -8.00 -36.68
CA ASN A 151 -11.03 -8.14 -38.10
C ASN A 151 -10.63 -6.91 -38.94
N ASN A 152 -10.29 -5.79 -38.31
CA ASN A 152 -9.93 -4.55 -39.02
C ASN A 152 -8.57 -4.01 -38.55
N ASN A 153 -7.57 -4.11 -39.43
CA ASN A 153 -6.19 -3.66 -39.15
C ASN A 153 -6.09 -2.17 -38.80
N GLN A 154 -6.96 -1.31 -39.34
CA GLN A 154 -6.95 0.12 -38.99
C GLN A 154 -7.44 0.35 -37.56
N VAL A 155 -8.50 -0.35 -37.17
CA VAL A 155 -9.04 -0.30 -35.80
C VAL A 155 -8.05 -0.88 -34.80
N LEU A 156 -7.40 -1.99 -35.15
CA LEU A 156 -6.32 -2.59 -34.36
C LEU A 156 -5.16 -1.60 -34.17
N ALA A 157 -4.72 -0.91 -35.23
CA ALA A 157 -3.63 0.06 -35.15
C ALA A 157 -3.99 1.25 -34.24
N ILE A 158 -5.21 1.79 -34.37
CA ILE A 158 -5.70 2.86 -33.50
C ILE A 158 -5.77 2.38 -32.04
N PHE A 159 -6.28 1.17 -31.80
CA PHE A 159 -6.31 0.58 -30.48
C PHE A 159 -4.91 0.45 -29.87
N CYS A 160 -3.93 -0.06 -30.62
CA CYS A 160 -2.55 -0.18 -30.15
C CYS A 160 -1.95 1.18 -29.79
N LEU A 161 -2.22 2.24 -30.57
CA LEU A 161 -1.75 3.60 -30.27
C LEU A 161 -2.39 4.15 -29.00
N VAL A 162 -3.72 4.06 -28.88
CA VAL A 162 -4.46 4.55 -27.71
C VAL A 162 -4.08 3.77 -26.45
N ALA A 163 -3.98 2.44 -26.55
CA ALA A 163 -3.53 1.58 -25.47
C ALA A 163 -2.10 1.95 -25.05
N GLY A 164 -1.19 2.18 -25.99
CA GLY A 164 0.17 2.66 -25.68
C GLY A 164 0.19 3.95 -24.86
N ILE A 165 -0.64 4.93 -25.22
CA ILE A 165 -0.75 6.20 -24.49
C ILE A 165 -1.32 5.97 -23.08
N ILE A 166 -2.41 5.21 -22.95
CA ILE A 166 -3.03 4.93 -21.65
C ILE A 166 -2.07 4.16 -20.74
N LEU A 167 -1.35 3.18 -21.28
CA LEU A 167 -0.38 2.38 -20.54
C LEU A 167 0.79 3.23 -20.06
N THR A 168 1.35 4.10 -20.90
CA THR A 168 2.43 5.00 -20.50
C THR A 168 1.99 5.96 -19.40
N LEU A 169 0.80 6.56 -19.50
CA LEU A 169 0.21 7.39 -18.44
C LEU A 169 0.04 6.60 -17.14
N THR A 170 -0.48 5.37 -17.23
CA THR A 170 -0.68 4.50 -16.05
C THR A 170 0.65 4.16 -15.38
N ILE A 171 1.70 3.85 -16.14
CA ILE A 171 3.04 3.59 -15.61
C ILE A 171 3.59 4.83 -14.89
N ILE A 172 3.44 6.02 -15.48
CA ILE A 172 3.92 7.28 -14.88
C ILE A 172 3.19 7.57 -13.57
N LEU A 173 1.86 7.50 -13.56
CA LEU A 173 1.04 7.75 -12.37
C LEU A 173 1.34 6.75 -11.26
N SER A 174 1.43 5.46 -11.59
CA SER A 174 1.76 4.43 -10.61
C SER A 174 3.16 4.63 -10.03
N ARG A 175 4.18 4.92 -10.85
CA ARG A 175 5.53 5.24 -10.34
C ARG A 175 5.50 6.41 -9.35
N LYS A 176 4.74 7.46 -9.66
CA LYS A 176 4.58 8.61 -8.76
C LYS A 176 3.89 8.21 -7.45
N ALA A 177 2.85 7.38 -7.49
CA ALA A 177 2.17 6.88 -6.31
C ALA A 177 3.08 6.01 -5.43
N TYR A 178 3.83 5.08 -6.01
CA TYR A 178 4.79 4.26 -5.26
C TYR A 178 5.93 5.10 -4.66
N ALA A 179 6.42 6.13 -5.35
CA ALA A 179 7.41 7.04 -4.82
C ALA A 179 6.89 7.83 -3.61
N GLU A 180 5.62 8.24 -3.64
CA GLU A 180 4.97 8.91 -2.52
C GLU A 180 4.77 7.97 -1.32
N TYR A 181 4.39 6.70 -1.56
CA TYR A 181 4.31 5.69 -0.51
C TYR A 181 5.67 5.42 0.13
N ASP A 182 6.74 5.32 -0.66
CA ASP A 182 8.10 5.13 -0.15
C ASP A 182 8.53 6.31 0.74
N ARG A 183 8.20 7.54 0.32
CA ARG A 183 8.46 8.75 1.10
C ARG A 183 7.72 8.75 2.43
N GLN A 184 6.42 8.42 2.44
CA GLN A 184 5.62 8.37 3.66
C GLN A 184 6.14 7.29 4.61
N LEU A 185 6.44 6.09 4.10
CA LEU A 185 7.02 5.01 4.90
C LEU A 185 8.38 5.40 5.50
N LYS A 186 9.21 6.13 4.76
CA LYS A 186 10.50 6.62 5.26
C LYS A 186 10.31 7.63 6.41
N ILE A 187 9.40 8.59 6.28
CA ILE A 187 9.11 9.56 7.35
C ILE A 187 8.65 8.85 8.61
N THR A 188 7.73 7.89 8.49
CA THR A 188 7.25 7.11 9.63
C THR A 188 8.35 6.25 10.25
N GLN A 189 9.24 5.70 9.43
CA GLN A 189 10.39 4.92 9.89
C GLN A 189 11.38 5.79 10.68
N ASP A 190 11.69 6.99 10.18
CA ASP A 190 12.60 7.94 10.82
C ASP A 190 12.02 8.42 12.17
N GLN A 191 10.72 8.73 12.23
CA GLN A 191 10.02 9.09 13.47
C GLN A 191 10.05 7.96 14.51
N LEU A 192 9.86 6.71 14.08
CA LEU A 192 9.94 5.57 14.99
C LEU A 192 11.38 5.30 15.46
N ALA A 193 12.38 5.55 14.62
CA ALA A 193 13.78 5.41 15.02
C ALA A 193 14.18 6.44 16.09
N GLU A 194 13.72 7.68 15.95
CA GLU A 194 13.93 8.74 16.96
C GLU A 194 13.30 8.37 18.31
N LEU A 195 12.08 7.78 18.30
CA LEU A 195 11.43 7.31 19.52
C LEU A 195 12.19 6.16 20.18
N ILE A 196 12.73 5.21 19.39
CA ILE A 196 13.57 4.12 19.92
C ILE A 196 14.85 4.67 20.57
N GLU A 197 15.47 5.67 19.96
CA GLU A 197 16.66 6.32 20.51
C GLU A 197 16.35 7.09 21.79
N PHE A 198 15.23 7.82 21.83
CA PHE A 198 14.75 8.49 23.03
C PHE A 198 14.51 7.51 24.19
N GLU A 199 13.80 6.41 23.94
CA GLU A 199 13.54 5.37 24.94
C GLU A 199 14.85 4.76 25.49
N LYS A 200 15.83 4.52 24.61
CA LYS A 200 17.14 3.99 24.99
C LYS A 200 17.98 4.97 25.81
N ASN A 201 17.86 6.26 25.56
CA ASN A 201 18.60 7.31 26.28
C ASN A 201 17.95 7.66 27.63
N ASN A 202 16.62 7.56 27.76
CA ASN A 202 15.91 7.78 29.03
C ASN A 202 15.94 6.57 30.00
N LEU A 203 16.31 5.38 29.52
CA LEU A 203 16.52 4.18 30.34
C LEU A 203 17.96 4.04 30.90
N ARG A 204 18.85 5.01 30.61
CA ARG A 204 20.20 5.13 31.18
C ARG A 204 20.25 6.21 32.25
#